data_AF-A0A563W2Y0-F1
#
_entry.id   AF-A0A563W2Y0-F1
#
_cell.length_a   1.000
_cell.length_b   1.000
_cell.length_c   1.000
_cell.angle_alpha   90.00
_cell.angle_beta   90.00
_cell.angle_gamma   90.00
#
_symmetry.space_group_name_H-M   'P 1'
#
loop_
_entity.id
_entity.type
_entity.pdbx_description
1 polymer ?
#
loop_
_entity_poly.entity_id
_entity_poly.type
_entity_poly.pdbx_seq_one_letter_code
_entity_poly.pdbx_strand_id
1 'polypeptide(L)' 'MPMVSHELNHIAVPASVMDTPVEQQPVAHFYTRSKATWFCISDEAQQYETIPPGGIREVYERVKNAT' A
#
# COMPACT_ATOMS: atom_id res chain seq x y z
N MET A 1 -14.93 -4.02 2.51
CA MET A 1 -15.30 -4.92 1.39
C MET A 1 -14.02 -5.31 0.66
N PRO A 2 -13.71 -6.62 0.52
CA PRO A 2 -12.68 -7.08 -0.40
C PRO A 2 -12.97 -6.62 -1.84
N MET A 3 -11.93 -6.37 -2.61
CA MET A 3 -12.01 -6.02 -4.03
C MET A 3 -11.23 -7.04 -4.84
N VAL A 4 -11.86 -7.58 -5.90
CA VAL A 4 -11.18 -8.43 -6.88
C VAL A 4 -10.64 -7.53 -7.99
N SER A 5 -9.33 -7.56 -8.22
CA SER A 5 -8.68 -6.92 -9.36
C SER A 5 -8.29 -7.99 -10.38
N HIS A 6 -9.08 -8.10 -11.44
CA HIS A 6 -8.78 -9.02 -12.54
C HIS A 6 -7.53 -8.59 -13.33
N GLU A 7 -7.31 -7.29 -13.48
CA GLU A 7 -6.14 -6.73 -14.17
C GLU A 7 -4.83 -7.13 -13.49
N LEU A 8 -4.80 -7.07 -12.15
CA LEU A 8 -3.61 -7.41 -11.38
C LEU A 8 -3.57 -8.89 -10.99
N ASN A 9 -4.63 -9.66 -11.25
CA ASN A 9 -4.82 -11.02 -10.72
C ASN A 9 -4.60 -11.11 -9.20
N HIS A 10 -5.16 -10.14 -8.46
CA HIS A 10 -5.02 -10.01 -7.01
C HIS A 10 -6.37 -9.71 -6.35
N ILE A 11 -6.48 -10.03 -5.07
CA ILE A 11 -7.58 -9.60 -4.21
C ILE A 11 -7.00 -8.59 -3.21
N ALA A 12 -7.55 -7.38 -3.21
CA ALA A 12 -7.26 -6.39 -2.20
C ALA A 12 -8.23 -6.56 -1.03
N VAL A 13 -7.70 -6.84 0.16
CA VAL A 13 -8.48 -6.99 1.40
C VAL A 13 -8.05 -5.88 2.37
N PRO A 14 -8.96 -4.99 2.79
CA PRO A 14 -8.63 -4.00 3.82
C PRO A 14 -8.23 -4.69 5.13
N ALA A 15 -7.14 -4.26 5.76
CA ALA A 15 -6.71 -4.87 7.02
C ALA A 15 -7.75 -4.73 8.15
N SER A 16 -8.59 -3.69 8.08
CA SER A 16 -9.64 -3.40 9.06
C SER A 16 -10.74 -4.46 9.16
N VAL A 17 -10.85 -5.39 8.20
CA VAL A 17 -11.85 -6.48 8.25
C VAL A 17 -11.30 -7.79 8.83
N MET A 18 -10.04 -7.81 9.25
CA MET A 18 -9.42 -9.00 9.84
C MET A 18 -9.52 -8.97 11.36
N ASP A 19 -10.02 -10.07 11.94
CA ASP A 19 -10.10 -10.25 13.39
C ASP A 19 -8.75 -10.69 14.00
N THR A 20 -7.85 -11.19 13.17
CA THR A 20 -6.48 -11.57 13.56
C THR A 20 -5.49 -10.50 13.08
N PRO A 21 -4.51 -10.11 13.89
CA PRO A 21 -3.48 -9.18 13.47
C PRO A 21 -2.76 -9.63 12.21
N VAL A 22 -2.54 -8.70 11.29
CA VAL A 22 -1.70 -8.92 10.10
C VAL A 22 -0.25 -8.72 10.50
N GLU A 23 0.60 -9.73 10.30
CA GLU A 23 2.02 -9.63 10.61
C GLU A 23 2.77 -8.68 9.65
N GLN A 24 2.29 -8.60 8.41
CA GLN A 24 2.88 -7.75 7.37
C GLN A 24 2.70 -6.26 7.71
N GLN A 25 3.83 -5.55 7.80
CA GLN A 25 3.85 -4.10 7.98
C GLN A 25 3.49 -3.37 6.68
N PRO A 26 2.99 -2.11 6.76
CA PRO A 26 2.84 -1.26 5.58
C PRO A 26 4.17 -1.11 4.84
N VAL A 27 4.13 -1.22 3.52
CA VAL A 27 5.34 -1.11 2.66
C VAL A 27 5.33 0.16 1.80
N ALA A 28 4.16 0.80 1.65
CA ALA A 28 4.03 2.06 0.95
C ALA A 28 2.81 2.87 1.42
N HIS A 29 2.91 4.19 1.28
CA HIS A 29 1.83 5.17 1.43
C HIS A 29 1.55 5.81 0.08
N PHE A 30 0.29 5.74 -0.39
CA PHE A 30 -0.14 6.40 -1.63
C PHE A 30 -0.92 7.67 -1.33
N TYR A 31 -0.90 8.61 -2.28
CA TYR A 31 -1.58 9.90 -2.18
C TYR A 31 -1.13 10.74 -0.98
N THR A 32 0.16 10.71 -0.65
CA THR A 32 0.71 11.39 0.53
C THR A 32 0.54 12.91 0.50
N ARG A 33 0.31 13.50 -0.68
CA ARG A 33 -0.06 14.92 -0.82
C ARG A 33 -1.42 15.26 -0.19
N SER A 34 -2.32 14.29 -0.09
CA SER A 34 -3.68 14.46 0.44
C SER A 34 -3.80 14.21 1.95
N LYS A 35 -2.69 13.91 2.65
CA LYS A 35 -2.70 13.75 4.11
C LYS A 35 -2.91 15.09 4.80
N ALA A 36 -3.39 15.07 6.05
CA ALA A 36 -3.49 16.27 6.86
C ALA A 36 -2.11 16.96 6.99
N THR A 37 -2.07 18.29 6.85
CA THR A 37 -0.81 19.05 6.84
C THR A 37 -0.03 18.96 8.14
N TRP A 38 -0.73 18.75 9.26
CA TRP A 38 -0.13 18.57 10.59
C TRP A 38 0.36 17.15 10.86
N PHE A 39 0.03 16.18 10.01
CA PHE A 39 0.42 14.78 10.21
C PHE A 39 1.72 14.46 9.44
N CYS A 40 2.72 13.98 10.17
CA CYS A 40 3.96 13.47 9.59
C CYS A 40 3.91 11.93 9.55
N ILE A 41 4.14 11.35 8.37
CA ILE A 41 4.32 9.90 8.22
C ILE A 41 5.79 9.61 8.52
N SER A 42 6.06 8.97 9.66
CA SER A 42 7.41 8.82 10.22
C SER A 42 8.00 7.41 10.08
N ASP A 43 7.27 6.47 9.48
CA ASP A 43 7.80 5.14 9.19
C ASP A 43 8.72 5.15 7.95
N GLU A 44 9.36 4.02 7.70
CA GLU A 44 10.28 3.84 6.57
C GLU A 44 9.58 3.39 5.28
N ALA A 45 8.25 3.28 5.28
CA ALA A 45 7.52 2.82 4.12
C ALA A 45 7.60 3.85 2.99
N GLN A 46 7.66 3.37 1.75
CA GLN A 46 7.84 4.25 0.59
C GLN A 46 6.64 5.18 0.42
N GLN A 47 6.89 6.48 0.24
CA GLN A 47 5.84 7.49 0.14
C GLN A 47 5.68 7.99 -1.30
N TYR A 48 4.44 7.96 -1.81
CA TYR A 48 4.10 8.34 -3.18
C TYR A 48 2.95 9.37 -3.20
N GLU A 49 3.12 10.47 -3.94
CA GLU A 49 2.04 11.46 -4.12
C GLU A 49 0.87 10.94 -4.98
N THR A 50 1.12 9.96 -5.85
CA THR A 50 0.12 9.29 -6.70
C THR A 50 0.50 7.82 -6.88
N ILE A 51 -0.40 7.02 -7.46
CA ILE A 51 -0.02 5.66 -7.88
C ILE A 51 1.03 5.76 -9.01
N PRO A 52 2.16 5.01 -8.94
CA PRO A 52 3.15 4.98 -10.02
C PRO A 52 2.57 4.50 -11.35
N PRO A 53 3.20 4.81 -12.50
CA PRO A 53 2.71 4.39 -13.81
C PRO A 53 2.51 2.87 -13.97
N GLY A 54 3.36 2.04 -13.35
CA GLY A 54 3.23 0.58 -13.35
C GLY A 54 2.21 0.04 -12.34
N GLY A 55 1.47 0.93 -11.67
CA GLY A 55 0.44 0.59 -10.71
C GLY A 55 0.96 0.09 -9.36
N ILE A 56 0.06 -0.46 -8.56
CA ILE A 56 0.38 -1.00 -7.23
C ILE A 56 1.33 -2.21 -7.36
N ARG A 57 1.24 -2.99 -8.45
CA ARG A 57 2.11 -4.14 -8.71
C ARG A 57 3.58 -3.76 -8.78
N GLU A 58 3.91 -2.64 -9.44
CA GLU A 58 5.28 -2.14 -9.50
C GLU A 58 5.87 -1.92 -8.10
N VAL A 59 5.08 -1.36 -7.20
CA VAL A 59 5.51 -1.12 -5.81
C VAL A 59 5.70 -2.45 -5.07
N TYR A 60 4.78 -3.40 -5.21
CA TYR A 60 4.93 -4.73 -4.61
C TYR A 60 6.20 -5.44 -5.08
N GLU A 61 6.50 -5.42 -6.38
CA GLU A 61 7.71 -6.06 -6.90
C GLU A 61 8.98 -5.36 -6.42
N ARG A 62 9.00 -4.03 -6.31
CA ARG A 62 10.13 -3.28 -5.75
C ARG A 62 10.42 -3.68 -4.31
N VAL A 63 9.38 -3.82 -3.49
CA VAL A 63 9.50 -4.21 -2.08
C VAL A 63 9.99 -5.65 -1.97
N LYS A 64 9.40 -6.57 -2.74
CA LYS A 64 9.79 -7.98 -2.75
C LYS A 64 11.25 -8.19 -3.14
N ASN A 65 11.77 -7.40 -4.08
CA ASN A 65 13.15 -7.51 -4.56
C ASN A 65 14.18 -6.77 -3.68
N ALA A 66 13.72 -6.01 -2.67
CA ALA A 66 14.58 -5.30 -1.73
C ALA A 66 14.86 -6.10 -0.43
N THR A 67 14.25 -7.27 -0.28
CA THR A 67 14.41 -8.22 0.84
C THR A 67 15.07 -9.51 0.33
#